data_AF-A0A258GFW1-F1
#
_entry.id   AF-A0A258GFW1-F1
#
_cell.length_a   1.000
_cell.length_b   1.000
_cell.length_c   1.000
_cell.angle_alpha   90.00
_cell.angle_beta   90.00
_cell.angle_gamma   90.00
#
_symmetry.space_group_name_H-M   'P 1'
#
loop_
_entity.id
_entity.type
_entity.pdbx_description
1 polymer ?
#
loop_
_entity_poly.entity_id
_entity_poly.type
_entity_poly.pdbx_seq_one_letter_code
_entity_poly.pdbx_strand_id
1 'polypeptide(L)' 'MKLAIDRPGRTLIGLGLNKVNRTRELEDTPSIRGMVNKIPHLVTIVEERG' A
#
# COMPACT_ATOMS: atom_id res chain seq x y z
N MET A 1 16.26 14.84 -19.76
CA MET A 1 15.11 14.57 -18.86
C MET A 1 15.03 13.08 -18.62
N LYS A 2 15.26 12.60 -17.39
CA LYS A 2 15.11 11.18 -17.06
C LYS A 2 13.64 10.96 -16.73
N LEU A 3 12.88 10.41 -17.69
CA LEU A 3 11.48 10.05 -17.48
C LEU A 3 11.48 8.82 -16.56
N ALA A 4 11.20 9.03 -15.28
CA ALA A 4 11.00 7.93 -14.35
C ALA A 4 9.65 7.29 -14.73
N ILE A 5 9.71 6.14 -15.41
CA ILE A 5 8.58 5.21 -15.42
C ILE A 5 8.27 4.97 -13.94
N ASP A 6 7.08 5.39 -13.50
CA ASP A 6 6.60 5.21 -12.15
C ASP A 6 6.61 3.70 -11.87
N ARG A 7 7.70 3.21 -11.26
CA ARG A 7 7.77 1.87 -10.67
C ARG A 7 6.52 1.70 -9.80
N PRO A 8 5.96 0.48 -9.68
CA PRO A 8 4.77 0.24 -8.86
C PRO A 8 4.85 1.06 -7.59
N GLY A 9 3.92 2.02 -7.46
CA GLY A 9 4.13 3.27 -6.73
C GLY A 9 4.84 3.05 -5.40
N ARG A 10 5.80 3.90 -5.06
CA ARG A 10 6.60 3.83 -3.80
C ARG A 10 5.77 3.50 -2.56
N THR A 11 4.49 3.86 -2.57
CA THR A 11 3.46 3.48 -1.59
C THR A 11 3.30 1.97 -1.42
N LEU A 12 3.17 1.17 -2.49
CA LEU A 12 3.09 -0.29 -2.42
C LEU A 12 4.36 -0.88 -1.80
N ILE A 13 5.52 -0.34 -2.16
CA ILE A 13 6.82 -0.75 -1.59
C ILE A 13 6.90 -0.40 -0.10
N GLY A 14 6.47 0.81 0.28
CA GLY A 14 6.42 1.28 1.67
C GLY A 14 5.48 0.45 2.54
N LEU A 15 4.37 -0.02 1.98
CA LEU A 15 3.43 -0.94 2.64
C LEU A 15 3.93 -2.40 2.64
N GLY A 16 4.99 -2.72 1.90
CA GLY A 16 5.52 -4.08 1.76
C GLY A 16 4.73 -4.99 0.81
N LEU A 17 3.83 -4.40 0.00
CA LEU A 17 2.96 -5.05 -0.98
C LEU A 17 3.65 -5.15 -2.35
N ASN A 18 4.88 -5.66 -2.37
CA ASN A 18 5.72 -5.78 -3.58
C ASN A 18 5.31 -6.94 -4.52
N LYS A 19 4.36 -7.78 -4.10
CA LYS A 19 3.86 -8.93 -4.86
C LYS A 19 2.34 -8.91 -4.85
N VAL A 20 1.74 -9.38 -5.94
CA VAL A 20 0.28 -9.53 -6.09
C VAL A 20 -0.23 -10.58 -5.09
N ASN A 21 -1.43 -10.37 -4.55
CA ASN A 21 -2.08 -11.26 -3.56
C ASN A 21 -1.29 -11.47 -2.26
N ARG A 22 -0.54 -10.46 -1.82
CA ARG A 22 0.13 -10.47 -0.52
C ARG A 22 -0.70 -9.72 0.50
N THR A 23 -0.95 -10.34 1.66
CA THR A 23 -1.52 -9.68 2.84
C THR A 23 -0.43 -9.40 3.86
N ARG A 24 -0.53 -8.27 4.56
CA ARG A 24 0.39 -7.90 5.65
C ARG A 24 -0.39 -7.13 6.70
N GLU A 25 -0.20 -7.51 7.95
CA GLU A 25 -0.68 -6.74 9.10
C GLU A 25 0.19 -5.50 9.29
N LEU A 26 -0.47 -4.36 9.42
CA LEU A 26 0.13 -3.06 9.64
C LEU A 26 -0.64 -2.37 10.76
N GLU A 27 0.08 -1.60 11.58
CA GLU A 27 -0.54 -0.78 12.63
C GLU A 27 -1.43 0.30 12.02
N ASP A 28 -2.61 0.53 12.61
CA ASP A 28 -3.54 1.59 12.20
C ASP A 28 -3.03 2.97 12.62
N THR A 29 -2.02 3.44 11.89
CA THR A 29 -1.48 4.79 12.04
C THR A 29 -2.06 5.72 10.97
N PRO A 30 -2.23 7.03 11.27
CA PRO A 30 -2.72 7.99 10.29
C PRO A 30 -1.84 8.06 9.03
N SER A 31 -0.54 7.81 9.16
CA SER A 31 0.41 7.72 8.05
C SER A 31 0.08 6.56 7.10
N ILE A 32 -0.19 5.37 7.64
CA ILE A 32 -0.53 4.18 6.84
C ILE A 32 -1.90 4.35 6.19
N ARG A 33 -2.89 4.84 6.94
CA ARG A 33 -4.21 5.16 6.39
C ARG A 33 -4.13 6.17 5.25
N GLY A 34 -3.31 7.21 5.41
CA GLY A 34 -3.04 8.20 4.34
C GLY A 34 -2.37 7.60 3.11
N MET A 35 -1.48 6.62 3.28
CA MET A 35 -0.86 5.87 2.18
C MET A 35 -1.88 4.99 1.44
N VAL A 36 -2.73 4.27 2.17
CA VAL A 36 -3.81 3.44 1.61
C VAL A 36 -4.79 4.29 0.81
N ASN A 37 -5.19 5.45 1.34
CA ASN A 37 -6.10 6.39 0.68
C ASN A 37 -5.55 6.97 -0.64
N LYS A 38 -4.24 6.94 -0.88
CA LYS A 38 -3.64 7.36 -2.15
C LYS A 38 -3.82 6.33 -3.27
N ILE A 39 -4.03 5.07 -2.92
CA ILE A 39 -4.16 3.96 -3.87
C ILE A 39 -5.36 3.07 -3.54
N PRO A 40 -6.58 3.64 -3.39
CA PRO A 40 -7.74 2.92 -2.87
C PRO A 40 -8.20 1.76 -3.76
N HIS A 41 -7.82 1.76 -5.04
CA HIS A 41 -8.17 0.70 -5.99
C HIS A 41 -7.16 -0.45 -6.04
N LEU A 42 -5.98 -0.31 -5.42
CA LEU A 42 -4.91 -1.30 -5.46
C LEU A 42 -4.79 -2.14 -4.19
N VAL A 43 -5.49 -1.74 -3.12
CA VAL A 43 -5.41 -2.39 -1.81
C VAL A 43 -6.81 -2.58 -1.23
N THR A 44 -6.95 -3.58 -0.37
CA THR A 44 -8.19 -3.87 0.35
C THR A 44 -7.83 -4.00 1.83
N ILE A 45 -8.54 -3.28 2.68
CA ILE A 45 -8.37 -3.37 4.13
C ILE A 45 -9.11 -4.63 4.59
N VAL A 46 -8.39 -5.55 5.23
CA VAL A 46 -8.95 -6.74 5.87
C VAL A 46 -8.80 -6.53 7.37
N GLU A 47 -9.90 -6.20 8.05
CA GLU A 47 -9.94 -6.13 9.52
C GLU A 47 -10.30 -7.52 10.05
N GLU A 48 -9.36 -8.19 10.70
CA GLU A 48 -9.67 -9.42 11.42
C GLU A 48 -10.36 -9.01 12.73
N ARG A 49 -11.70 -9.07 12.75
CA ARG A 49 -12.48 -8.96 13.98
C ARG A 49 -12.20 -10.19 14.84
N GLY A 50 -11.20 -10.07 15.73
CA GLY A 50 -11.03 -10.94 16.90
C GLY A 50 -11.76 -10.37 18.10
#